data_AF-A0A2N5FBX9-F1
#
_entry.id   AF-A0A2N5FBX9-F1
#
_cell.length_a   1.000
_cell.length_b   1.000
_cell.length_c   1.000
_cell.angle_alpha   90.00
_cell.angle_beta   90.00
_cell.angle_gamma   90.00
#
_symmetry.space_group_name_H-M   'P 1'
#
loop_
_entity.id
_entity.type
_entity.pdbx_description
1 polymer ?
#
loop_
_entity_poly.entity_id
_entity_poly.type
_entity_poly.pdbx_seq_one_letter_code
_entity_poly.pdbx_strand_id
1 'polypeptide(L)'
;MKKRSKQPSQVPPLDERHYLAIELLMSVNGKRLTRAKIAEKCAISRMQLYRWEQRKDFQQAYDKRMKALINRKYPRKDDLAQMALAGDVNAAIRILNAADLLI
;
A
#
# COMPACT_ATOMS: atom_id res chain seq x y z
N MET A 1 35.21 -5.82 -17.53
CA MET A 1 35.32 -5.34 -16.13
C MET A 1 34.28 -6.07 -15.27
N LYS A 2 34.70 -6.83 -14.24
CA LYS A 2 33.79 -7.49 -13.30
C LYS A 2 32.99 -6.42 -12.53
N LYS A 3 31.65 -6.46 -12.58
CA LYS A 3 30.78 -5.61 -11.77
C LYS A 3 31.13 -5.87 -10.30
N ARG A 4 31.69 -4.85 -9.61
CA ARG A 4 31.93 -4.91 -8.16
C ARG A 4 30.59 -5.22 -7.48
N SER A 5 30.54 -6.30 -6.72
CA SER A 5 29.41 -6.57 -5.83
C SER A 5 29.28 -5.37 -4.90
N LYS A 6 28.18 -4.62 -5.01
CA LYS A 6 27.86 -3.57 -4.04
C LYS A 6 27.78 -4.28 -2.69
N GLN A 7 28.64 -3.89 -1.75
CA GLN A 7 28.53 -4.29 -0.36
C GLN A 7 27.07 -4.20 0.10
N PRO A 8 26.58 -5.12 0.95
CA PRO A 8 25.24 -4.99 1.51
C PRO A 8 25.17 -3.62 2.18
N SER A 9 24.16 -2.83 1.78
CA SER A 9 24.05 -1.44 2.21
C SER A 9 24.09 -1.38 3.74
N GLN A 10 25.05 -0.64 4.30
CA GLN A 10 25.15 -0.37 5.75
C GLN A 10 23.99 0.48 6.29
N VAL A 11 22.86 0.48 5.61
CA VAL A 11 21.68 1.20 6.01
C VAL A 11 21.01 0.37 7.11
N PRO A 12 20.80 0.94 8.31
CA PRO A 12 20.12 0.23 9.40
C PRO A 12 18.77 -0.30 8.93
N PRO A 13 18.33 -1.46 9.43
CA PRO A 13 16.99 -1.97 9.13
C PRO A 13 15.92 -0.97 9.54
N LEU A 14 14.72 -1.11 8.98
CA LEU A 14 13.58 -0.31 9.39
C LEU A 14 13.25 -0.58 10.87
N ASP A 15 13.03 0.50 11.61
CA ASP A 15 12.61 0.48 13.01
C ASP A 15 11.16 0.97 13.16
N GLU A 16 10.69 1.04 14.41
CA GLU A 16 9.35 1.51 14.77
C GLU A 16 9.01 2.90 14.22
N ARG A 17 9.98 3.82 14.17
CA ARG A 17 9.77 5.18 13.67
C ARG A 17 9.52 5.18 12.16
N HIS A 18 10.17 4.28 11.43
CA HIS A 18 9.91 4.13 10.00
C HIS A 18 8.48 3.65 9.76
N TYR A 19 8.01 2.67 10.54
CA TYR A 19 6.63 2.17 10.42
C TYR A 19 5.58 3.20 10.84
N LEU A 20 5.85 3.98 11.90
CA LEU A 20 4.99 5.11 12.28
C LEU A 20 4.90 6.15 11.16
N ALA A 21 6.03 6.51 10.55
CA ALA A 21 6.06 7.44 9.42
C ALA A 21 5.23 6.93 8.24
N ILE A 22 5.33 5.64 7.91
CA ILE A 22 4.51 4.98 6.87
C ILE A 22 3.02 5.13 7.19
N GLU A 23 2.58 4.80 8.40
CA GLU A 23 1.17 4.94 8.79
C GLU A 23 0.66 6.38 8.65
N LEU A 24 1.46 7.36 9.08
CA LEU A 24 1.10 8.77 8.98
C LEU A 24 1.06 9.28 7.53
N LEU A 25 1.94 8.78 6.66
CA LEU A 25 1.96 9.11 5.23
C LEU A 25 0.72 8.58 4.50
N MET A 26 0.21 7.42 4.93
CA MET A 26 -0.93 6.76 4.30
C MET A 26 -2.27 7.46 4.54
N SER A 27 -2.37 8.37 5.52
CA SER A 27 -3.53 9.25 5.76
C SER A 27 -4.89 8.53 5.68
N VAL A 28 -5.17 7.66 6.65
CA VAL A 28 -6.36 6.78 6.63
C VAL A 28 -7.69 7.55 6.80
N ASN A 29 -7.67 8.75 7.39
CA ASN A 29 -8.89 9.48 7.79
C ASN A 29 -9.11 10.80 7.03
N GLY A 30 -8.72 10.88 5.76
CA GLY A 30 -9.03 12.02 4.87
C GLY A 30 -8.23 13.31 5.10
N LYS A 31 -7.52 13.45 6.23
CA LYS A 31 -6.67 14.60 6.52
C LYS A 31 -5.19 14.24 6.35
N ARG A 32 -4.64 14.53 5.16
CA ARG A 32 -3.21 14.34 4.88
C ARG A 32 -2.38 15.26 5.77
N LEU A 33 -1.51 14.67 6.59
CA LEU A 33 -0.52 15.43 7.34
C LEU A 33 0.56 15.98 6.41
N THR A 34 1.07 17.17 6.72
CA THR A 34 2.25 17.70 6.04
C THR A 34 3.48 16.90 6.45
N ARG A 35 4.46 16.80 5.56
CA ARG A 35 5.74 16.12 5.84
C ARG A 35 6.46 16.68 7.07
N ALA A 36 6.34 17.98 7.32
CA ALA A 36 6.88 18.62 8.52
C ALA A 36 6.23 18.04 9.80
N LYS A 37 4.90 17.91 9.81
CA LYS A 37 4.15 17.37 10.95
C LYS A 37 4.36 15.87 11.14
N ILE A 38 4.57 15.12 10.05
CA ILE A 38 4.92 13.70 10.12
C ILE A 38 6.30 13.54 10.76
N ALA A 39 7.29 14.33 10.32
CA ALA A 39 8.64 14.29 10.87
C ALA A 39 8.66 14.65 12.36
N GLU A 40 7.91 15.68 12.76
CA GLU A 40 7.68 16.06 14.16
C GLU A 40 7.12 14.89 14.98
N LYS A 41 6.04 14.25 14.52
CA LYS A 41 5.43 13.10 15.19
C LYS A 41 6.36 11.88 15.29
N CYS A 42 7.29 11.73 14.36
CA CYS A 42 8.26 10.64 14.35
C CYS A 42 9.57 10.99 15.10
N ALA A 43 9.66 12.19 15.69
CA ALA A 43 10.85 12.71 16.35
C ALA A 43 12.12 12.64 15.46
N ILE A 44 11.98 13.05 14.19
CA ILE A 44 13.06 13.10 13.20
C ILE A 44 13.06 14.44 12.45
N SER A 45 14.15 14.74 11.77
CA SER A 45 14.18 15.89 10.87
C SER A 45 13.37 15.64 9.59
N ARG A 46 12.85 16.70 8.98
CA ARG A 46 12.19 16.63 7.66
C ARG A 46 13.12 16.06 6.58
N MET A 47 14.43 16.35 6.66
CA MET A 47 15.43 15.82 5.74
C MET A 47 15.64 14.30 5.92
N GLN A 48 15.57 13.81 7.16
CA GLN A 48 15.64 12.38 7.43
C GLN A 48 14.43 11.64 6.87
N LEU A 49 13.22 12.20 7.03
CA LEU A 49 12.01 11.64 6.41
C LEU A 49 12.15 11.60 4.88
N TYR A 50 12.65 12.67 4.27
CA TYR A 50 12.92 12.70 2.83
C TYR A 50 13.88 11.58 2.40
N ARG A 51 14.99 11.37 3.13
CA ARG A 51 15.93 10.29 2.84
C ARG A 51 15.29 8.92 3.01
N TRP A 52 14.42 8.73 4.01
CA TRP A 52 13.66 7.49 4.19
C TRP A 52 12.73 7.21 3.01
N GLU A 53 11.99 8.22 2.52
CA GLU A 53 11.14 8.11 1.32
C GLU A 53 11.95 7.70 0.07
N GLN A 54 13.27 7.95 0.00
CA GLN A 54 14.11 7.50 -1.13
C GLN A 54 14.63 6.06 -1.00
N ARG A 55 14.50 5.42 0.17
CA ARG A 55 15.03 4.06 0.37
C ARG A 55 14.08 3.00 -0.19
N LYS A 56 14.66 1.99 -0.85
CA LYS A 56 13.89 0.89 -1.46
C LYS A 56 13.14 0.03 -0.44
N ASP A 57 13.76 -0.27 0.70
CA ASP A 57 13.14 -1.07 1.77
C ASP A 57 11.97 -0.34 2.43
N PHE A 58 12.10 0.97 2.66
CA PHE A 58 11.03 1.82 3.13
C PHE A 58 9.84 1.83 2.16
N GLN A 59 10.10 2.00 0.86
CA GLN A 59 9.06 1.95 -0.17
C GLN A 59 8.37 0.58 -0.25
N GLN A 60 9.12 -0.52 -0.16
CA GLN A 60 8.54 -1.87 -0.10
C GLN A 60 7.61 -2.05 1.10
N ALA A 61 8.01 -1.54 2.27
CA ALA A 61 7.17 -1.59 3.47
C ALA A 61 5.90 -0.73 3.32
N TYR A 62 6.03 0.45 2.72
CA TYR A 62 4.90 1.33 2.40
C TYR A 62 3.91 0.64 1.45
N ASP A 63 4.39 0.10 0.34
CA ASP A 63 3.56 -0.58 -0.66
C ASP A 63 2.86 -1.81 -0.08
N LYS A 64 3.58 -2.59 0.75
CA LYS A 64 3.00 -3.75 1.44
C LYS A 64 1.85 -3.34 2.35
N ARG A 65 2.04 -2.29 3.15
CA ARG A 65 1.00 -1.72 4.02
C ARG A 65 -0.17 -1.17 3.20
N MET A 66 0.10 -0.46 2.11
CA MET A 66 -0.92 0.11 1.23
C MET A 66 -1.77 -0.97 0.59
N LYS A 67 -1.13 -2.02 0.05
CA LYS A 67 -1.81 -3.17 -0.50
C LYS A 67 -2.69 -3.87 0.54
N ALA A 68 -2.21 -4.02 1.77
CA ALA A 68 -3.01 -4.60 2.85
C ALA A 68 -4.24 -3.74 3.18
N LEU A 69 -4.10 -2.41 3.24
CA LEU A 69 -5.24 -1.51 3.45
C LEU A 69 -6.24 -1.54 2.29
N ILE A 70 -5.75 -1.51 1.04
CA ILE A 70 -6.60 -1.61 -0.15
C ILE A 70 -7.35 -2.93 -0.13
N ASN A 71 -6.68 -4.06 0.10
CA ASN A 71 -7.31 -5.37 0.17
C ASN A 71 -8.34 -5.46 1.31
N ARG A 72 -8.11 -4.75 2.43
CA ARG A 72 -9.09 -4.71 3.54
C ARG A 72 -10.31 -3.85 3.19
N LYS A 73 -10.11 -2.72 2.52
CA LYS A 73 -11.20 -1.78 2.17
C LYS A 73 -11.98 -2.22 0.94
N TYR A 74 -11.28 -2.80 -0.02
CA TYR A 74 -11.77 -3.35 -1.27
C TYR A 74 -11.29 -4.79 -1.35
N PRO A 75 -11.89 -5.71 -0.56
CA PRO A 75 -11.62 -7.12 -0.71
C PRO A 75 -11.84 -7.47 -2.17
N ARG A 76 -10.85 -8.15 -2.78
CA ARG A 76 -11.04 -8.66 -4.12
C ARG A 76 -12.26 -9.55 -4.10
N LYS A 77 -13.28 -9.15 -4.87
CA LYS A 77 -14.44 -9.99 -5.13
C LYS A 77 -14.02 -10.98 -6.21
N ASP A 78 -13.10 -11.89 -5.87
CA ASP A 78 -12.58 -12.87 -6.82
C ASP A 78 -13.69 -13.87 -7.25
N ASP A 79 -14.82 -13.85 -6.56
CA ASP A 79 -16.04 -14.57 -6.93
C ASP A 79 -17.05 -13.62 -7.62
N LEU A 80 -17.38 -13.94 -8.87
CA LEU A 80 -18.39 -13.24 -9.66
C LEU A 80 -19.73 -13.17 -8.89
N ALA A 81 -20.07 -14.20 -8.10
CA ALA A 81 -21.32 -14.22 -7.34
C ALA A 81 -21.36 -13.10 -6.29
N GLN A 82 -20.25 -12.84 -5.59
CA GLN A 82 -20.16 -11.73 -4.63
C GLN A 82 -20.19 -10.37 -5.32
N MET A 83 -19.65 -10.26 -6.54
CA MET A 83 -19.77 -9.05 -7.35
C MET A 83 -21.23 -8.78 -7.74
N ALA A 84 -21.92 -9.81 -8.26
CA ALA A 84 -23.32 -9.74 -8.66
C ALA A 84 -24.23 -9.37 -7.48
N LEU A 85 -24.08 -10.03 -6.32
CA LEU A 85 -24.84 -9.74 -5.09
C LEU A 85 -24.63 -8.31 -4.58
N ALA A 86 -23.47 -7.72 -4.86
CA ALA A 86 -23.15 -6.35 -4.48
C ALA A 86 -23.59 -5.30 -5.54
N GLY A 87 -24.38 -5.70 -6.55
CA GLY A 87 -24.95 -4.83 -7.57
C GLY A 87 -24.09 -4.63 -8.81
N ASP A 88 -23.02 -5.41 -9.01
CA ASP A 88 -22.24 -5.38 -10.25
C ASP A 88 -22.98 -6.14 -11.36
N VAL A 89 -23.67 -5.37 -12.21
CA VAL A 89 -24.51 -5.90 -13.31
C VAL A 89 -23.69 -6.73 -14.30
N ASN A 90 -22.42 -6.37 -14.57
CA ASN A 90 -21.60 -7.12 -15.51
C ASN A 90 -21.21 -8.49 -14.96
N ALA A 91 -20.96 -8.58 -13.65
CA ALA A 91 -20.72 -9.86 -13.00
C ALA A 91 -21.98 -10.73 -13.00
N ALA A 92 -23.16 -10.14 -12.75
CA ALA A 92 -24.43 -10.85 -12.84
C ALA A 92 -24.70 -11.41 -14.24
N ILE A 93 -24.52 -10.59 -15.29
CA ILE A 93 -24.66 -11.01 -16.68
C ILE A 93 -23.70 -12.16 -17.01
N ARG A 94 -22.43 -12.08 -16.56
CA ARG A 94 -21.46 -13.17 -16.79
C ARG A 94 -21.88 -14.49 -16.15
N ILE A 95 -22.44 -14.45 -14.94
CA ILE A 95 -22.96 -15.66 -14.26
C ILE A 95 -24.17 -16.20 -15.01
N LEU A 96 -25.12 -15.33 -15.38
CA LEU A 96 -26.33 -15.73 -16.07
C LEU A 96 -26.04 -16.31 -17.46
N ASN A 97 -25.10 -15.72 -18.22
CA ASN A 97 -24.63 -16.26 -19.49
C ASN A 97 -23.94 -17.61 -19.31
N ALA A 98 -23.08 -17.76 -18.29
CA ALA A 98 -22.41 -19.03 -18.03
C ALA A 98 -23.37 -20.15 -17.58
N ALA A 99 -24.56 -19.79 -17.10
CA ALA A 99 -25.62 -20.70 -16.70
C ALA A 99 -26.71 -20.89 -17.78
N ASP A 100 -26.51 -20.33 -18.98
CA ASP A 100 -27.50 -20.31 -20.08
C ASP A 100 -28.88 -19.74 -19.67
N LEU A 101 -28.89 -18.80 -18.72
CA LEU A 101 -30.10 -18.15 -18.20
C LEU A 101 -30.45 -16.84 -18.92
N LEU A 102 -29.62 -16.40 -19.86
CA LEU A 102 -29.90 -15.29 -20.76
C LEU A 102 -29.85 -15.80 -22.21
N ILE A 103 -30.95 -15.57 -22.93
CA ILE A 103 -31.15 -15.89 -24.36
C ILE A 103 -30.76 -14.66 -25.19
#